data_AF-A0A5N5J536-F1
#
_entry.id   AF-A0A5N5J536-F1
#
_cell.length_a   1.000
_cell.length_b   1.000
_cell.length_c   1.000
_cell.angle_alpha   90.00
_cell.angle_beta   90.00
_cell.angle_gamma   90.00
#
_symmetry.space_group_name_H-M   'P 1'
#
loop_
_entity.id
_entity.type
_entity.pdbx_description
1 polymer ?
#
loop_
_entity_poly.entity_id
_entity_poly.type
_entity_poly.pdbx_seq_one_letter_code
_entity_poly.pdbx_strand_id
1 'polypeptide(L)'
;MMKANAIKRSWFMKLFIFFLHCSNGIVESAGVPALFVFGDSLVDVGNNNYLSSIAKANYFPYGVDNFGPTGRFSNGKTFVDILGENLGVPYPPAFADPNTAGSRILGGVNYASAAAGILDESGQHYALYNLGLRKFLLAGIGPLGCIPNQRASAPPDRCVDYVNQILGTYNEGLKSLVDQLNTHPGAMFLYGNTYGAVGDILNNPNTYGKKYMLQNFYSFTEI
;
A
#
# COMPACT_ATOMS: atom_id res chain seq x y z
N MET A 1 -45.86 57.85 -19.37
CA MET A 1 -45.02 56.69 -19.78
C MET A 1 -43.67 56.77 -19.06
N MET A 2 -43.14 55.61 -18.64
CA MET A 2 -41.77 55.37 -18.11
C MET A 2 -41.44 55.72 -16.65
N LYS A 3 -41.89 54.90 -15.68
CA LYS A 3 -41.15 54.63 -14.42
C LYS A 3 -41.48 53.23 -13.89
N ALA A 4 -40.86 52.18 -14.43
CA ALA A 4 -41.01 50.82 -13.87
C ALA A 4 -39.81 49.86 -14.10
N ASN A 5 -38.75 50.27 -14.80
CA ASN A 5 -37.69 49.33 -15.24
C ASN A 5 -36.32 49.47 -14.53
N ALA A 6 -36.13 50.41 -13.62
CA ALA A 6 -34.82 50.61 -12.96
C ALA A 6 -34.60 49.68 -11.75
N ILE A 7 -35.65 49.34 -11.00
CA ILE A 7 -35.53 48.59 -9.73
C ILE A 7 -35.24 47.09 -9.98
N LYS A 8 -35.75 46.51 -11.08
CA LYS A 8 -35.51 45.09 -11.40
C LYS A 8 -34.06 44.78 -11.84
N ARG A 9 -33.33 45.75 -12.39
CA ARG A 9 -31.92 45.59 -12.79
C ARG A 9 -30.94 45.55 -11.62
N SER A 10 -31.26 46.25 -10.52
CA SER A 10 -30.38 46.34 -9.34
C SER A 10 -30.32 45.03 -8.53
N TRP A 11 -31.44 44.31 -8.45
CA TRP A 11 -31.50 42.99 -7.79
C TRP A 11 -30.77 41.90 -8.58
N PHE A 12 -30.91 41.89 -9.91
CA PHE A 12 -30.21 40.94 -10.77
C PHE A 12 -28.68 41.09 -10.69
N MET A 13 -28.17 42.31 -10.60
CA MET A 13 -26.72 42.55 -10.54
C MET A 13 -26.11 42.17 -9.18
N LYS A 14 -26.84 42.35 -8.07
CA LYS A 14 -26.41 41.91 -6.74
C LYS A 14 -26.45 40.38 -6.58
N LEU A 15 -27.43 39.70 -7.19
CA LEU A 15 -27.50 38.25 -7.21
C LEU A 15 -26.30 37.64 -7.95
N PHE A 16 -25.90 38.24 -9.08
CA PHE A 16 -24.77 37.76 -9.89
C PHE A 16 -23.41 37.91 -9.19
N ILE A 17 -23.21 38.98 -8.41
CA ILE A 17 -21.97 39.20 -7.63
C ILE A 17 -21.87 38.24 -6.43
N PHE A 18 -23.00 37.83 -5.86
CA PHE A 18 -23.06 36.83 -4.79
C PHE A 18 -22.71 35.42 -5.30
N PHE A 19 -23.08 35.09 -6.54
CA PHE A 19 -22.66 33.84 -7.20
C PHE A 19 -21.17 33.82 -7.58
N LEU A 20 -20.57 34.97 -7.89
CA LEU A 20 -19.12 35.07 -8.19
C LEU A 20 -18.22 34.88 -6.95
N HIS A 21 -18.70 35.23 -5.75
CA HIS A 21 -17.97 35.03 -4.49
C HIS A 21 -18.15 33.63 -3.87
N CYS A 22 -18.95 32.76 -4.50
CA CYS A 22 -19.15 31.38 -4.08
C CYS A 22 -18.71 30.39 -5.17
N SER A 23 -17.69 30.75 -5.94
CA SER A 23 -16.77 29.73 -6.46
C SER A 23 -15.89 29.30 -5.28
N ASN A 24 -16.50 28.58 -4.35
CA ASN A 24 -15.75 27.66 -3.51
C ASN A 24 -14.89 26.89 -4.50
N GLY A 25 -13.57 27.10 -4.43
CA GLY A 25 -12.64 26.17 -5.02
C GLY A 25 -13.09 24.81 -4.52
N ILE A 26 -13.66 24.01 -5.42
CA ILE A 26 -13.63 22.57 -5.29
C ILE A 26 -12.13 22.31 -5.25
N VAL A 27 -11.58 22.23 -4.04
CA VAL A 27 -10.33 21.54 -3.82
C VAL A 27 -10.70 20.10 -4.14
N GLU A 28 -10.62 19.78 -5.44
CA GLU A 28 -10.53 18.41 -5.88
C GLU A 28 -9.41 17.84 -5.03
N SER A 29 -9.74 16.89 -4.15
CA SER A 29 -8.75 16.18 -3.35
C SER A 29 -7.70 15.73 -4.36
N ALA A 30 -6.51 16.35 -4.34
CA ALA A 30 -5.50 16.12 -5.35
C ALA A 30 -5.18 14.62 -5.29
N GLY A 31 -5.81 13.86 -6.19
CA GLY A 31 -5.78 12.40 -6.20
C GLY A 31 -4.32 11.96 -6.24
N VAL A 32 -4.04 10.80 -5.67
CA VAL A 32 -2.69 10.23 -5.79
C VAL A 32 -2.46 9.99 -7.29
N PRO A 33 -1.50 10.67 -7.94
CA PRO A 33 -1.39 10.62 -9.40
C PRO A 33 -0.69 9.35 -9.89
N ALA A 34 0.13 8.75 -9.01
CA ALA A 34 0.92 7.57 -9.30
C ALA A 34 1.25 6.82 -8.00
N LEU A 35 1.43 5.51 -8.09
CA LEU A 35 1.84 4.66 -6.98
C LEU A 35 3.11 3.88 -7.35
N PHE A 36 4.20 4.17 -6.65
CA PHE A 36 5.47 3.45 -6.79
C PHE A 36 5.64 2.53 -5.58
N VAL A 37 5.86 1.24 -5.86
CA VAL A 37 5.80 0.19 -4.84
C VAL A 37 7.16 -0.47 -4.75
N PHE A 38 7.65 -0.62 -3.53
CA PHE A 38 8.90 -1.30 -3.20
C PHE A 38 8.62 -2.28 -2.07
N GLY A 39 9.27 -3.43 -2.09
CA GLY A 39 9.10 -4.44 -1.06
C GLY A 39 9.45 -5.83 -1.54
N ASP A 40 8.84 -6.80 -0.89
CA ASP A 40 9.10 -8.22 -1.05
C ASP A 40 7.90 -8.96 -1.68
N SER A 41 7.81 -10.28 -1.44
CA SER A 41 6.72 -11.14 -1.91
C SER A 41 5.32 -10.65 -1.50
N LEU A 42 5.17 -9.93 -0.38
CA LEU A 42 3.88 -9.45 0.12
C LEU A 42 3.23 -8.43 -0.82
N VAL A 43 4.04 -7.78 -1.65
CA VAL A 43 3.58 -6.75 -2.58
C VAL A 43 4.07 -6.99 -4.01
N ASP A 44 4.80 -8.07 -4.29
CA ASP A 44 5.17 -8.47 -5.65
C ASP A 44 3.94 -8.85 -6.48
N VAL A 45 3.89 -8.32 -7.70
CA VAL A 45 2.82 -8.50 -8.68
C VAL A 45 3.26 -9.35 -9.89
N GLY A 46 4.44 -9.96 -9.82
CA GLY A 46 4.99 -10.84 -10.84
C GLY A 46 6.34 -10.40 -11.39
N ASN A 47 7.06 -9.49 -10.73
CA ASN A 47 8.41 -9.09 -11.15
C ASN A 47 9.33 -10.31 -11.25
N ASN A 48 9.27 -11.20 -10.27
CA ASN A 48 10.14 -12.37 -10.22
C ASN A 48 9.98 -13.34 -11.40
N ASN A 49 8.88 -13.26 -12.15
CA ASN A 49 8.71 -14.07 -13.36
C ASN A 49 9.69 -13.69 -14.47
N TYR A 50 10.16 -12.44 -14.45
CA TYR A 50 11.09 -11.86 -15.42
C TYR A 50 12.53 -11.76 -14.90
N LEU A 51 12.76 -12.15 -13.65
CA LEU A 51 14.08 -12.14 -13.01
C LEU A 51 14.69 -13.54 -12.97
N SER A 52 16.01 -13.61 -12.88
CA SER A 52 16.75 -14.85 -12.62
C SER A 52 16.65 -15.23 -11.14
N SER A 53 15.45 -15.62 -10.70
CA SER A 53 15.14 -16.00 -9.31
C SER A 53 14.42 -17.34 -9.26
N ILE A 54 14.59 -18.04 -8.14
CA ILE A 54 13.81 -19.24 -7.78
C ILE A 54 12.48 -18.89 -7.11
N ALA A 55 12.38 -17.71 -6.49
CA ALA A 55 11.18 -17.26 -5.80
C ALA A 55 10.18 -16.75 -6.83
N LYS A 56 9.36 -17.62 -7.40
CA LYS A 56 8.33 -17.28 -8.41
C LYS A 56 6.96 -17.71 -7.91
N ALA A 57 5.92 -16.97 -8.30
CA ALA A 57 4.52 -17.29 -8.00
C ALA A 57 3.69 -17.49 -9.28
N ASN A 58 4.29 -18.10 -10.30
CA ASN A 58 3.66 -18.41 -11.60
C ASN A 58 3.20 -19.86 -11.73
N TYR A 59 2.96 -20.54 -10.61
CA TYR A 59 2.50 -21.92 -10.55
C TYR A 59 1.44 -22.11 -9.45
N PHE A 60 0.67 -23.21 -9.50
CA PHE A 60 -0.34 -23.51 -8.48
C PHE A 60 0.31 -23.82 -7.12
N PRO A 61 -0.30 -23.42 -6.00
CA PRO A 61 -1.69 -22.96 -5.87
C PRO A 61 -1.88 -21.44 -5.96
N TYR A 62 -0.84 -20.66 -6.30
CA TYR A 62 -0.98 -19.21 -6.43
C TYR A 62 -2.06 -18.83 -7.45
N GLY A 63 -2.86 -17.82 -7.12
CA GLY A 63 -3.96 -17.36 -7.95
C GLY A 63 -5.11 -18.37 -8.15
N VAL A 64 -5.25 -19.40 -7.32
CA VAL A 64 -6.35 -20.39 -7.44
C VAL A 64 -7.74 -19.73 -7.36
N ASP A 65 -7.89 -18.65 -6.59
CA ASP A 65 -9.14 -17.88 -6.49
C ASP A 65 -9.36 -16.93 -7.70
N ASN A 66 -8.34 -16.75 -8.55
CA ASN A 66 -8.29 -15.83 -9.68
C ASN A 66 -8.16 -16.54 -11.04
N PHE A 67 -8.58 -17.81 -11.13
CA PHE A 67 -8.51 -18.65 -12.35
C PHE A 67 -7.08 -18.92 -12.87
N GLY A 68 -6.05 -18.75 -12.02
CA GLY A 68 -4.68 -19.12 -12.33
C GLY A 68 -3.63 -18.17 -11.72
N PRO A 69 -2.35 -18.57 -11.74
CA PRO A 69 -1.27 -17.78 -11.15
C PRO A 69 -1.12 -16.41 -11.82
N THR A 70 -1.11 -15.36 -11.01
CA THR A 70 -0.97 -13.96 -11.48
C THR A 70 0.45 -13.41 -11.31
N GLY A 71 1.37 -14.21 -10.77
CA GLY A 71 2.69 -13.75 -10.31
C GLY A 71 2.69 -13.13 -8.92
N ARG A 72 1.51 -12.93 -8.30
CA ARG A 72 1.39 -12.54 -6.89
C ARG A 72 1.59 -13.76 -6.00
N PHE A 73 2.31 -13.57 -4.89
CA PHE A 73 2.38 -14.53 -3.80
C PHE A 73 1.10 -14.44 -2.95
N SER A 74 -0.05 -14.64 -3.61
CA SER A 74 -1.37 -14.73 -3.00
C SER A 74 -2.31 -15.53 -3.93
N ASN A 75 -3.48 -15.94 -3.43
CA ASN A 75 -4.56 -16.42 -4.28
C ASN A 75 -5.32 -15.28 -4.96
N GLY A 76 -5.08 -14.05 -4.50
CA GLY A 76 -5.86 -12.87 -4.81
C GLY A 76 -5.02 -11.61 -5.00
N LYS A 77 -5.68 -10.49 -4.78
CA LYS A 77 -5.07 -9.17 -4.66
C LYS A 77 -4.10 -9.09 -3.47
N THR A 78 -3.05 -8.29 -3.61
CA THR A 78 -2.19 -7.88 -2.50
C THR A 78 -2.77 -6.66 -1.78
N PHE A 79 -2.16 -6.27 -0.65
CA PHE A 79 -2.53 -5.03 0.03
C PHE A 79 -2.40 -3.80 -0.89
N VAL A 80 -1.39 -3.77 -1.75
CA VAL A 80 -1.12 -2.67 -2.68
C VAL A 80 -2.20 -2.56 -3.75
N ASP A 81 -2.73 -3.69 -4.23
CA ASP A 81 -3.87 -3.67 -5.17
C ASP A 81 -5.09 -3.04 -4.51
N ILE A 82 -5.44 -3.48 -3.30
CA ILE A 82 -6.58 -2.95 -2.54
C ILE A 82 -6.39 -1.47 -2.23
N LEU A 83 -5.17 -1.07 -1.85
CA LEU A 83 -4.82 0.32 -1.63
C LEU A 83 -5.00 1.14 -2.92
N GLY A 84 -4.56 0.61 -4.07
CA GLY A 84 -4.72 1.25 -5.37
C GLY A 84 -6.19 1.50 -5.72
N GLU A 85 -7.06 0.50 -5.51
CA GLU A 85 -8.51 0.63 -5.70
C GLU A 85 -9.10 1.74 -4.82
N ASN A 86 -8.73 1.75 -3.53
CA ASN A 86 -9.22 2.75 -2.59
C ASN A 86 -8.74 4.17 -2.90
N LEU A 87 -7.56 4.31 -3.52
CA LEU A 87 -7.00 5.59 -3.94
C LEU A 87 -7.47 6.01 -5.34
N GLY A 88 -8.19 5.15 -6.07
CA GLY A 88 -8.61 5.41 -7.44
C GLY A 88 -7.45 5.43 -8.44
N VAL A 89 -6.34 4.75 -8.14
CA VAL A 89 -5.17 4.66 -9.03
C VAL A 89 -5.13 3.31 -9.74
N PRO A 90 -4.66 3.25 -11.00
CA PRO A 90 -4.44 1.99 -11.69
C PRO A 90 -3.49 1.07 -10.91
N TYR A 91 -3.66 -0.23 -11.06
CA TYR A 91 -2.72 -1.20 -10.48
C TYR A 91 -1.31 -1.00 -11.03
N PRO A 92 -0.31 -0.76 -10.19
CA PRO A 92 1.06 -0.61 -10.65
C PRO A 92 1.54 -1.92 -11.29
N PRO A 93 1.94 -1.92 -12.58
CA PRO A 93 2.43 -3.12 -13.24
C PRO A 93 3.81 -3.53 -12.71
N ALA A 94 4.19 -4.79 -12.90
CA ALA A 94 5.53 -5.29 -12.62
C ALA A 94 6.55 -4.50 -13.46
N PHE A 95 7.50 -3.84 -12.80
CA PHE A 95 8.57 -3.10 -13.47
C PHE A 95 9.46 -4.01 -14.34
N ALA A 96 9.72 -5.24 -13.90
CA ALA A 96 10.57 -6.18 -14.62
C ALA A 96 9.91 -6.78 -15.88
N ASP A 97 8.60 -6.58 -16.09
CA ASP A 97 7.93 -7.00 -17.31
C ASP A 97 8.43 -6.17 -18.51
N PRO A 98 8.94 -6.80 -19.59
CA PRO A 98 9.40 -6.08 -20.78
C PRO A 98 8.32 -5.20 -21.44
N ASN A 99 7.04 -5.49 -21.20
CA ASN A 99 5.92 -4.69 -21.70
C ASN A 99 5.59 -3.48 -20.82
N THR A 100 6.20 -3.35 -19.64
CA THR A 100 6.06 -2.20 -18.74
C THR A 100 7.02 -1.09 -19.18
N ALA A 101 6.65 -0.40 -20.27
CA ALA A 101 7.44 0.68 -20.85
C ALA A 101 6.56 1.84 -21.33
N GLY A 102 7.18 2.98 -21.60
CA GLY A 102 6.50 4.15 -22.16
C GLY A 102 5.43 4.71 -21.23
N SER A 103 4.23 4.99 -21.75
CA SER A 103 3.13 5.56 -20.95
C SER A 103 2.65 4.68 -19.79
N ARG A 104 2.95 3.37 -19.81
CA ARG A 104 2.55 2.43 -18.75
C ARG A 104 3.23 2.68 -17.41
N ILE A 105 4.36 3.38 -17.38
CA ILE A 105 5.07 3.69 -16.12
C ILE A 105 4.62 5.00 -15.47
N LEU A 106 3.85 5.83 -16.20
CA LEU A 106 3.49 7.18 -15.75
C LEU A 106 2.54 7.18 -14.54
N GLY A 107 1.71 6.13 -14.42
CA GLY A 107 0.85 5.91 -13.25
C GLY A 107 1.57 5.24 -12.07
N GLY A 108 2.89 5.09 -12.16
CA GLY A 108 3.68 4.31 -11.20
C GLY A 108 3.85 2.86 -11.60
N VAL A 109 4.77 2.18 -10.92
CA VAL A 109 5.15 0.79 -11.18
C VAL A 109 5.49 0.09 -9.87
N ASN A 110 5.50 -1.23 -9.91
CA ASN A 110 5.87 -2.08 -8.80
C ASN A 110 7.28 -2.64 -9.01
N TYR A 111 8.21 -2.28 -8.12
CA TYR A 111 9.60 -2.75 -8.08
C TYR A 111 9.84 -3.88 -7.08
N ALA A 112 8.79 -4.37 -6.41
CA ALA A 112 8.94 -5.39 -5.38
C ALA A 112 9.47 -6.70 -5.98
N SER A 113 10.27 -7.42 -5.19
CA SER A 113 10.84 -8.70 -5.58
C SER A 113 10.74 -9.65 -4.40
N ALA A 114 10.19 -10.85 -4.60
CA ALA A 114 10.24 -11.86 -3.55
C ALA A 114 11.69 -12.14 -3.09
N ALA A 115 11.84 -12.51 -1.82
CA ALA A 115 13.10 -12.59 -1.08
C ALA A 115 13.86 -11.27 -0.88
N ALA A 116 13.30 -10.10 -1.21
CA ALA A 116 13.94 -8.82 -0.90
C ALA A 116 14.07 -8.66 0.63
N GLY A 117 15.32 -8.55 1.09
CA GLY A 117 15.63 -8.33 2.51
C GLY A 117 15.71 -6.86 2.87
N ILE A 118 15.84 -6.60 4.17
CA ILE A 118 16.12 -5.27 4.72
C ILE A 118 17.63 -5.07 4.69
N LEU A 119 18.09 -4.05 3.95
CA LEU A 119 19.49 -3.62 3.95
C LEU A 119 19.60 -2.33 4.77
N ASP A 120 20.62 -2.22 5.63
CA ASP A 120 20.85 -1.05 6.49
C ASP A 120 20.96 0.23 5.66
N GLU A 121 21.58 0.15 4.48
CA GLU A 121 21.76 1.26 3.55
C GLU A 121 20.43 1.75 2.97
N SER A 122 19.45 0.88 2.79
CA SER A 122 18.15 1.23 2.19
C SER A 122 17.36 2.23 3.06
N GLY A 123 17.58 2.21 4.38
CA GLY A 123 16.94 3.13 5.32
C GLY A 123 17.66 4.48 5.49
N GLN A 124 18.93 4.57 5.09
CA GLN A 124 19.76 5.76 5.31
C GLN A 124 19.69 6.78 4.17
N HIS A 125 19.33 6.32 2.97
CA HIS A 125 19.36 7.17 1.78
C HIS A 125 17.97 7.75 1.51
N TYR A 126 17.83 9.05 1.77
CA TYR A 126 16.72 9.92 1.32
C TYR A 126 16.60 10.00 -0.21
N ALA A 127 17.07 9.01 -0.96
CA ALA A 127 17.20 9.02 -2.41
C ALA A 127 15.88 9.42 -3.07
N LEU A 128 14.77 8.77 -2.70
CA LEU A 128 13.46 9.09 -3.26
C LEU A 128 12.98 10.50 -2.89
N TYR A 129 13.23 10.95 -1.67
CA TYR A 129 12.90 12.32 -1.25
C TYR A 129 13.73 13.36 -2.02
N ASN A 130 15.02 13.10 -2.19
CA ASN A 130 15.95 13.94 -2.96
C ASN A 130 15.59 13.97 -4.45
N LEU A 131 14.98 12.89 -4.96
CA LEU A 131 14.42 12.83 -6.32
C LEU A 131 13.05 13.53 -6.46
N GLY A 132 12.52 14.12 -5.38
CA GLY A 132 11.31 14.94 -5.44
C GLY A 132 10.05 14.27 -4.90
N LEU A 133 10.10 12.99 -4.48
CA LEU A 133 8.94 12.37 -3.83
C LEU A 133 8.69 13.03 -2.47
N ARG A 134 7.41 13.22 -2.14
CA ARG A 134 6.99 13.91 -0.91
C ARG A 134 6.03 13.10 -0.06
N LYS A 135 5.36 12.11 -0.62
CA LYS A 135 4.37 11.28 0.09
C LYS A 135 4.87 9.84 0.11
N PHE A 136 4.97 9.26 1.30
CA PHE A 136 5.51 7.93 1.52
C PHE A 136 4.62 7.18 2.51
N LEU A 137 4.38 5.89 2.25
CA LEU A 137 3.77 4.96 3.19
C LEU A 137 4.81 3.91 3.54
N LEU A 138 5.17 3.82 4.82
CA LEU A 138 6.06 2.79 5.36
C LEU A 138 5.24 1.81 6.17
N ALA A 139 5.04 0.61 5.64
CA ALA A 139 4.35 -0.45 6.34
C ALA A 139 5.28 -1.12 7.37
N GLY A 140 4.82 -1.25 8.61
CA GLY A 140 5.47 -2.10 9.60
C GLY A 140 5.34 -3.58 9.23
N ILE A 141 6.12 -4.42 9.90
CA ILE A 141 6.09 -5.87 9.70
C ILE A 141 4.96 -6.46 10.54
N GLY A 142 4.19 -7.39 9.95
CA GLY A 142 3.17 -8.17 10.66
C GLY A 142 3.76 -9.10 11.72
N PRO A 143 2.94 -9.78 12.53
CA PRO A 143 3.41 -10.71 13.56
C PRO A 143 3.92 -12.03 12.92
N LEU A 144 5.13 -12.03 12.37
CA LEU A 144 5.66 -13.21 11.66
C LEU A 144 5.78 -14.44 12.56
N GLY A 145 5.94 -14.28 13.88
CA GLY A 145 5.90 -15.41 14.82
C GLY A 145 4.59 -16.18 14.80
N CYS A 146 3.52 -15.62 14.22
CA CYS A 146 2.21 -16.24 14.10
C CYS A 146 1.93 -16.85 12.70
N ILE A 147 2.85 -16.77 11.74
CA ILE A 147 2.66 -17.41 10.42
C ILE A 147 2.78 -18.94 10.54
N PRO A 148 2.15 -19.72 9.65
CA PRO A 148 2.15 -21.19 9.79
C PRO A 148 3.54 -21.81 9.87
N ASN A 149 4.51 -21.32 9.10
CA ASN A 149 5.88 -21.87 9.12
C ASN A 149 6.56 -21.70 10.50
N GLN A 150 6.36 -20.54 11.14
CA GLN A 150 6.88 -20.31 12.50
C GLN A 150 6.11 -21.13 13.53
N ARG A 151 4.77 -21.20 13.41
CA ARG A 151 3.92 -21.97 14.31
C ARG A 151 4.12 -23.47 14.21
N ALA A 152 4.56 -23.99 13.06
CA ALA A 152 4.89 -25.39 12.89
C ALA A 152 6.04 -25.84 13.83
N SER A 153 6.88 -24.91 14.26
CA SER A 153 7.97 -25.15 15.20
C SER A 153 7.61 -24.78 16.65
N ALA A 154 6.39 -24.30 16.91
CA ALA A 154 5.93 -23.83 18.22
C ALA A 154 4.90 -24.79 18.84
N PRO A 155 4.65 -24.71 20.17
CA PRO A 155 3.56 -25.42 20.80
C PRO A 155 2.20 -25.09 20.17
N PRO A 156 1.21 -26.01 20.21
CA PRO A 156 -0.13 -25.75 19.71
C PRO A 156 -0.70 -24.43 20.23
N ASP A 157 -1.39 -23.71 19.34
CA ASP A 157 -2.05 -22.43 19.64
C ASP A 157 -1.15 -21.32 20.19
N ARG A 158 0.17 -21.42 19.99
CA ARG A 158 1.11 -20.34 20.29
C ARG A 158 1.78 -19.78 19.05
N CYS A 159 2.18 -18.52 19.15
CA CYS A 159 3.13 -17.89 18.24
C CYS A 159 4.56 -18.02 18.81
N VAL A 160 5.56 -17.75 17.97
CA VAL A 160 6.95 -17.66 18.40
C VAL A 160 7.23 -16.26 18.95
N ASP A 161 7.23 -16.13 20.29
CA ASP A 161 7.35 -14.84 20.97
C ASP A 161 8.67 -14.11 20.66
N TYR A 162 9.78 -14.84 20.57
CA TYR A 162 11.09 -14.26 20.23
C TYR A 162 11.08 -13.56 18.87
N VAL A 163 10.45 -14.16 17.86
CA VAL A 163 10.32 -13.56 16.53
C VAL A 163 9.49 -12.28 16.65
N ASN A 164 8.35 -12.32 17.33
CA ASN A 164 7.50 -11.15 17.52
C ASN A 164 8.17 -10.03 18.32
N GLN A 165 9.05 -10.36 19.28
CA GLN A 165 9.83 -9.38 20.03
C GLN A 165 10.79 -8.59 19.13
N ILE A 166 11.53 -9.28 18.25
CA ILE A 166 12.43 -8.63 17.28
C ILE A 166 11.64 -7.69 16.37
N LEU A 167 10.50 -8.16 15.86
CA LEU A 167 9.64 -7.37 14.99
C LEU A 167 9.05 -6.15 15.71
N GLY A 168 8.75 -6.27 17.00
CA GLY A 168 8.34 -5.16 17.85
C GLY A 168 9.40 -4.04 17.87
N THR A 169 10.66 -4.40 18.18
CA THR A 169 11.77 -3.44 18.18
C THR A 169 11.99 -2.80 16.81
N TYR A 170 11.91 -3.59 15.74
CA TYR A 170 12.00 -3.06 14.37
C TYR A 170 10.88 -2.03 14.08
N ASN A 171 9.63 -2.37 14.39
CA ASN A 171 8.48 -1.51 14.13
C ASN A 171 8.51 -0.21 14.96
N GLU A 172 9.00 -0.27 16.20
CA GLU A 172 9.23 0.93 17.02
C GLU A 172 10.30 1.83 16.41
N GLY A 173 11.42 1.25 15.96
CA GLY A 173 12.48 1.97 15.25
C GLY A 173 11.96 2.60 13.95
N LEU A 174 11.19 1.87 13.16
CA LEU A 174 10.58 2.36 11.92
C LEU A 174 9.61 3.53 12.19
N LYS A 175 8.80 3.42 13.24
CA LYS A 175 7.91 4.51 13.66
C LYS A 175 8.70 5.75 14.06
N SER A 176 9.76 5.59 14.85
CA SER A 176 10.65 6.69 15.21
C SER A 176 11.31 7.33 13.98
N LEU A 177 11.73 6.52 13.01
CA LEU A 177 12.25 7.01 11.74
C LEU A 177 11.19 7.82 10.99
N VAL A 178 9.95 7.33 10.87
CA VAL A 178 8.85 8.08 10.25
C VAL A 178 8.65 9.45 10.92
N ASP A 179 8.69 9.51 12.25
CA ASP A 179 8.58 10.76 12.99
C ASP A 179 9.74 11.71 12.67
N GLN A 180 10.98 11.21 12.58
CA GLN A 180 12.15 11.99 12.18
C GLN A 180 12.06 12.47 10.72
N LEU A 181 11.64 11.61 9.81
CA LEU A 181 11.50 11.92 8.39
C LEU A 181 10.47 13.04 8.16
N ASN A 182 9.38 13.06 8.94
CA ASN A 182 8.37 14.12 8.91
C ASN A 182 8.86 15.49 9.41
N THR A 183 10.07 15.60 9.96
CA THR A 183 10.67 16.92 10.24
C THR A 183 11.15 17.64 8.97
N HIS A 184 11.26 16.92 7.84
CA HIS A 184 11.73 17.48 6.58
C HIS A 184 10.64 18.33 5.90
N PRO A 185 10.97 19.54 5.40
CA PRO A 185 10.00 20.42 4.77
C PRO A 185 9.25 19.77 3.60
N GLY A 186 7.93 19.87 3.63
CA GLY A 186 7.03 19.40 2.57
C GLY A 186 6.93 17.87 2.45
N ALA A 187 7.57 17.10 3.33
CA ALA A 187 7.45 15.66 3.34
C ALA A 187 6.25 15.19 4.16
N MET A 188 5.67 14.07 3.76
CA MET A 188 4.59 13.37 4.44
C MET A 188 4.91 11.88 4.42
N PHE A 189 5.33 11.36 5.56
CA PHE A 189 5.57 9.94 5.79
C PHE A 189 4.47 9.40 6.69
N LEU A 190 3.76 8.37 6.22
CA LEU A 190 2.73 7.66 6.98
C LEU A 190 3.28 6.31 7.42
N TYR A 191 3.13 6.00 8.71
CA TYR A 191 3.39 4.66 9.24
C TYR A 191 2.14 3.80 9.14
N GLY A 192 2.23 2.66 8.43
CA GLY A 192 1.20 1.64 8.38
C GLY A 192 1.38 0.60 9.48
N ASN A 193 0.49 0.57 10.47
CA ASN A 193 0.57 -0.40 11.57
C ASN A 193 0.06 -1.80 11.18
N THR A 194 0.81 -2.49 10.33
CA THR A 194 0.48 -3.84 9.87
C THR A 194 0.45 -4.84 11.01
N TYR A 195 1.35 -4.71 12.00
CA TYR A 195 1.38 -5.60 13.17
C TYR A 195 0.05 -5.58 13.93
N GLY A 196 -0.45 -4.37 14.24
CA GLY A 196 -1.73 -4.19 14.91
C GLY A 196 -2.91 -4.66 14.05
N ALA A 197 -2.92 -4.33 12.76
CA ALA A 197 -4.00 -4.73 11.85
C ALA A 197 -4.10 -6.26 11.71
N VAL A 198 -2.98 -6.94 11.46
CA VAL A 198 -2.95 -8.40 11.36
C VAL A 198 -3.25 -9.04 12.72
N GLY A 199 -2.70 -8.50 13.81
CA GLY A 199 -2.99 -8.96 15.16
C GLY A 199 -4.48 -8.89 15.49
N ASP A 200 -5.18 -7.83 15.11
CA ASP A 200 -6.62 -7.70 15.30
C ASP A 200 -7.39 -8.77 14.51
N ILE A 201 -7.01 -9.04 13.26
CA ILE A 201 -7.65 -10.08 12.45
C ILE A 201 -7.42 -11.47 13.07
N LEU A 202 -6.22 -11.74 13.57
CA LEU A 202 -5.88 -13.01 14.21
C LEU A 202 -6.67 -13.22 15.52
N ASN A 203 -6.88 -12.15 16.29
CA ASN A 203 -7.57 -12.20 17.58
C ASN A 203 -9.10 -12.12 17.43
N ASN A 204 -9.61 -11.54 16.33
CA ASN A 204 -11.03 -11.34 16.07
C ASN A 204 -11.50 -11.98 14.73
N PRO A 205 -11.21 -13.28 14.48
CA PRO A 205 -11.43 -13.92 13.18
C PRO A 205 -12.89 -13.90 12.70
N ASN A 206 -13.85 -13.94 13.63
CA ASN A 206 -15.28 -13.93 13.32
C ASN A 206 -15.74 -12.57 12.79
N THR A 207 -15.12 -11.47 13.24
CA THR A 207 -15.40 -10.12 12.73
C THR A 207 -15.03 -9.99 11.25
N TYR A 208 -13.98 -10.69 10.83
CA TYR A 208 -13.44 -10.67 9.47
C TYR A 208 -13.90 -11.88 8.63
N GLY A 209 -14.92 -12.61 9.08
CA GLY A 209 -15.58 -13.67 8.31
C GLY A 209 -14.76 -14.95 8.10
N LYS A 210 -13.72 -15.21 8.91
CA LYS A 210 -12.83 -16.38 8.71
C LYS A 210 -12.49 -17.09 10.02
N LYS A 211 -13.21 -18.18 10.34
CA LYS A 211 -12.91 -19.09 11.47
C LYS A 211 -11.53 -19.80 11.35
N TYR A 212 -10.96 -19.87 10.15
CA TYR A 212 -9.73 -20.63 9.84
C TYR A 212 -8.67 -19.79 9.09
N MET A 213 -8.40 -18.56 9.55
CA MET A 213 -7.33 -17.70 9.02
C MET A 213 -5.97 -18.42 8.95
N LEU A 214 -5.70 -19.31 9.89
CA LEU A 214 -4.38 -19.93 10.09
C LEU A 214 -4.21 -21.29 9.39
N GLN A 215 -5.29 -21.87 8.85
CA GLN A 215 -5.28 -23.21 8.25
C GLN A 215 -5.08 -23.22 6.73
N ASN A 216 -5.15 -22.06 6.06
CA ASN A 216 -5.02 -21.95 4.59
C ASN A 216 -3.76 -21.21 4.13
N PHE A 217 -2.89 -20.75 5.04
CA PHE A 217 -1.59 -20.16 4.70
C PHE A 217 -0.49 -21.23 4.50
N TYR A 218 -0.84 -22.50 4.28
CA TYR A 218 0.13 -23.58 4.02
C TYR A 218 0.90 -23.44 2.69
N SER A 219 0.66 -22.39 1.89
CA SER A 219 1.34 -22.19 0.60
C SER A 219 2.22 -20.93 0.49
N PHE A 220 2.36 -20.14 1.56
CA PHE A 220 3.21 -18.95 1.54
C PHE A 220 4.39 -19.17 2.48
N THR A 221 5.30 -20.04 2.06
CA THR A 221 6.69 -19.92 2.51
C THR A 221 7.20 -18.60 1.95
N GLU A 222 7.33 -17.58 2.82
CA GLU A 222 8.24 -16.46 2.58
C GLU A 222 9.62 -17.07 2.31
N ILE A 223 10.00 -17.10 1.04
CA ILE A 223 11.40 -17.21 0.59
C ILE A 223 11.79 -15.81 0.15
#